data_AF-A0A8H3H1G2-F1
#
_entry.id   AF-A0A8H3H1G2-F1
#
_cell.length_a   1.000
_cell.length_b   1.000
_cell.length_c   1.000
_cell.angle_alpha   90.00
_cell.angle_beta   90.00
_cell.angle_gamma   90.00
#
_symmetry.space_group_name_H-M   'P 1'
#
loop_
_entity.id
_entity.type
_entity.pdbx_description
1 polymer ?
#
loop_
_entity_poly.entity_id
_entity_poly.type
_entity_poly.pdbx_seq_one_letter_code
_entity_poly.pdbx_strand_id
1 'polypeptide(L)'
;MLTFEPKHTQPFTFEHACQLDAPTISEGDIPTMSSLKCALSKFVIEISRLHNSLRVLSSTQKQLQEAMAAETTPDVDLQEAYRENLEVIGSQEERIVMLRKALEARGAAVADNPHYQVHIHPSSLLATPSEVAAPASRNGRVHEQTSNEDESGGVYL
;
A
#
# COMPACT_ATOMS: atom_id res chain seq x y z
N MET A 1 6.82 -6.35 -28.25
CA MET A 1 6.13 -5.25 -27.56
C MET A 1 5.33 -5.85 -26.42
N LEU A 2 5.53 -5.40 -25.18
CA LEU A 2 4.76 -5.88 -24.02
C LEU A 2 3.39 -5.21 -24.08
N THR A 3 2.34 -5.92 -24.48
CA THR A 3 0.96 -5.41 -24.42
C THR A 3 0.42 -5.64 -23.01
N PHE A 4 0.04 -4.57 -22.30
CA PHE A 4 -0.65 -4.65 -21.02
C PHE A 4 -2.13 -4.31 -21.23
N GLU A 5 -3.01 -5.25 -20.87
CA GLU A 5 -4.47 -5.10 -21.01
C GLU A 5 -5.10 -5.18 -19.60
N PRO A 6 -5.61 -4.06 -19.06
CA PRO A 6 -6.25 -4.02 -17.75
C PRO A 6 -7.65 -4.65 -17.80
N LYS A 7 -8.09 -5.29 -16.71
CA LYS A 7 -9.47 -5.80 -16.60
C LYS A 7 -10.44 -4.72 -16.13
N HIS A 8 -9.93 -3.74 -15.38
CA HIS A 8 -10.71 -2.62 -14.88
C HIS A 8 -10.45 -1.38 -15.73
N THR A 9 -11.43 -0.48 -15.79
CA THR A 9 -11.27 0.80 -16.48
C THR A 9 -10.11 1.59 -15.87
N GLN A 10 -9.21 2.06 -16.73
CA GLN A 10 -8.06 2.87 -16.32
C GLN A 10 -8.23 4.31 -16.83
N PRO A 11 -7.70 5.30 -16.11
CA PRO A 11 -7.76 6.71 -16.53
C PRO A 11 -6.84 7.03 -17.72
N PHE A 12 -5.93 6.12 -18.07
CA PHE A 12 -5.06 6.21 -19.25
C PHE A 12 -4.65 4.82 -19.73
N THR A 13 -4.21 4.73 -20.98
CA THR A 13 -3.75 3.49 -21.61
C THR A 13 -2.30 3.19 -21.27
N PHE A 14 -1.87 1.93 -21.44
CA PHE A 14 -0.47 1.56 -21.27
C PHE A 14 0.46 2.35 -22.21
N GLU A 15 0.05 2.61 -23.45
CA GLU A 15 0.83 3.42 -24.39
C GLU A 15 1.01 4.86 -23.87
N HIS A 16 -0.05 5.48 -23.35
CA HIS A 16 0.06 6.77 -22.66
C HIS A 16 0.96 6.68 -21.43
N ALA A 17 0.95 5.57 -20.68
CA ALA A 17 1.85 5.35 -19.56
C ALA A 17 3.33 5.35 -19.98
N CYS A 18 3.65 4.72 -21.12
CA CYS A 18 4.99 4.75 -21.69
C CYS A 18 5.40 6.14 -22.21
N GLN A 19 4.42 6.97 -22.61
CA GLN A 19 4.63 8.31 -23.16
C GLN A 19 4.58 9.41 -22.09
N LEU A 20 4.05 9.14 -20.89
CA LEU A 20 4.04 10.05 -19.75
C LEU A 20 5.49 10.50 -19.46
N ASP A 21 5.79 11.73 -19.86
CA ASP A 21 7.12 12.34 -19.82
C ASP A 21 8.21 11.58 -20.56
N ALA A 22 7.93 11.08 -21.76
CA ALA A 22 9.02 10.86 -22.71
C ALA A 22 9.80 12.19 -22.81
N PRO A 23 11.12 12.23 -22.55
CA PRO A 23 11.90 13.42 -22.92
C PRO A 23 11.59 13.64 -24.40
N THR A 24 11.07 14.81 -24.76
CA THR A 24 10.79 15.14 -26.17
C THR A 24 12.10 14.98 -26.89
N ILE A 25 12.30 13.82 -27.52
CA ILE A 25 13.48 13.51 -28.30
C ILE A 25 13.23 14.30 -29.59
N SER A 26 13.62 15.58 -29.58
CA SER A 26 13.94 16.23 -30.84
C SER A 26 15.00 15.32 -31.47
N GLU A 27 14.68 14.72 -32.61
CA GLU A 27 15.52 13.74 -33.33
C GLU A 27 17.00 14.18 -33.33
N GLY A 28 17.79 13.71 -32.36
CA GLY A 28 19.19 14.14 -32.19
C GLY A 28 19.67 14.32 -30.75
N ASP A 29 18.81 14.64 -29.79
CA ASP A 29 19.24 14.94 -28.41
C ASP A 29 19.14 13.73 -27.47
N ILE A 30 20.29 13.31 -26.93
CA ILE A 30 20.36 12.30 -25.86
C ILE A 30 19.61 12.85 -24.64
N PRO A 31 18.63 12.11 -24.07
CA PRO A 31 17.89 12.59 -22.92
C PRO A 31 18.83 12.89 -21.76
N THR A 32 18.78 14.13 -21.26
CA THR A 32 19.60 14.52 -20.13
C THR A 32 19.24 13.69 -18.89
N MET A 33 20.22 13.40 -18.05
CA MET A 33 19.99 12.72 -16.77
C MET A 33 18.96 13.45 -15.89
N SER A 34 18.80 14.77 -16.06
CA SER A 34 17.79 15.56 -15.35
C SER A 34 16.36 15.20 -15.79
N SER A 35 16.12 15.12 -17.10
CA SER A 35 14.82 14.74 -17.66
C SER A 35 14.42 13.32 -17.27
N LEU A 36 15.37 12.38 -17.28
CA LEU A 36 15.12 11.00 -16.88
C LEU A 36 14.79 10.88 -15.39
N LYS A 37 15.52 11.61 -14.52
CA LYS A 37 15.25 11.67 -13.08
C LYS A 37 13.87 12.26 -12.78
N CYS A 38 13.45 13.29 -13.52
CA CYS A 38 12.13 13.92 -13.35
C CYS A 38 10.99 12.94 -13.65
N ALA A 39 11.06 12.26 -14.80
CA ALA A 39 10.05 11.27 -15.18
C ALA A 39 9.97 10.13 -14.16
N LEU A 40 11.12 9.56 -13.78
CA LEU A 40 11.21 8.48 -12.80
C LEU A 40 10.67 8.90 -11.41
N SER A 41 10.94 10.12 -10.96
CA SER A 41 10.39 10.67 -9.72
C SER A 41 8.86 10.68 -9.73
N LYS A 42 8.23 11.11 -10.83
CA LYS A 42 6.77 11.12 -10.96
C LYS A 42 6.16 9.71 -10.88
N PHE A 43 6.78 8.71 -11.51
CA PHE A 43 6.34 7.31 -11.39
C PHE A 43 6.41 6.81 -9.94
N VAL A 44 7.51 7.09 -9.24
CA VAL A 44 7.70 6.65 -7.83
C VAL A 44 6.68 7.31 -6.91
N ILE A 45 6.44 8.61 -7.07
CA ILE A 45 5.44 9.36 -6.31
C ILE A 45 4.05 8.77 -6.55
N GLU A 46 3.69 8.53 -7.82
CA GLU A 46 2.38 7.99 -8.16
C GLU A 46 2.18 6.57 -7.61
N ILE A 47 3.17 5.69 -7.75
CA ILE A 47 3.11 4.33 -7.16
C ILE A 47 2.95 4.41 -5.63
N SER A 48 3.66 5.32 -4.97
CA SER A 48 3.56 5.52 -3.51
C SER A 48 2.18 6.01 -3.10
N ARG A 49 1.60 6.95 -3.87
CA ARG A 49 0.25 7.47 -3.67
C ARG A 49 -0.79 6.35 -3.82
N LEU A 50 -0.65 5.51 -4.86
CA LEU A 50 -1.53 4.37 -5.10
C LEU A 50 -1.43 3.32 -3.98
N HIS A 51 -0.23 3.00 -3.49
CA HIS A 51 -0.07 2.13 -2.33
C HIS A 51 -0.75 2.68 -1.07
N ASN A 52 -0.65 3.97 -0.80
CA ASN A 52 -1.34 4.56 0.35
C ASN A 52 -2.86 4.49 0.20
N SER A 53 -3.37 4.76 -1.01
CA SER A 53 -4.79 4.61 -1.33
C SER A 53 -5.28 3.17 -1.12
N LEU A 54 -4.53 2.18 -1.63
CA LEU A 54 -4.83 0.76 -1.41
C LEU A 54 -4.85 0.38 0.06
N ARG A 55 -3.89 0.88 0.87
CA ARG A 55 -3.87 0.61 2.31
C ARG A 55 -5.15 1.11 3.00
N VAL A 56 -5.60 2.31 2.65
CA VAL A 56 -6.84 2.88 3.20
C VAL A 56 -8.04 2.07 2.73
N LEU A 57 -8.16 1.79 1.44
CA LEU A 57 -9.26 1.01 0.88
C LEU A 57 -9.34 -0.40 1.48
N SER A 58 -8.22 -1.10 1.63
CA SER A 58 -8.18 -2.43 2.28
C SER A 58 -8.61 -2.36 3.75
N SER A 59 -8.29 -1.27 4.45
CA SER A 59 -8.79 -1.06 5.81
C SER A 59 -10.30 -0.84 5.83
N THR A 60 -10.83 -0.02 4.91
CA THR A 60 -12.27 0.18 4.75
C THR A 60 -12.98 -1.12 4.38
N GLN A 61 -12.41 -1.95 3.51
CA GLN A 61 -12.99 -3.25 3.16
C GLN A 61 -13.08 -4.20 4.33
N LYS A 62 -12.05 -4.23 5.20
CA LYS A 62 -12.09 -5.02 6.42
C LYS A 62 -13.22 -4.56 7.34
N GLN A 63 -13.39 -3.24 7.50
CA GLN A 63 -14.45 -2.66 8.32
C GLN A 63 -15.85 -2.97 7.77
N LEU A 64 -16.04 -2.84 6.46
CA LEU A 64 -17.30 -3.19 5.79
C LEU A 64 -17.62 -4.68 5.95
N GLN A 65 -16.62 -5.55 5.77
CA GLN A 65 -16.79 -6.99 5.97
C GLN A 65 -17.17 -7.35 7.41
N GLU A 66 -16.55 -6.68 8.40
CA GLU A 66 -16.89 -6.86 9.82
C GLU A 66 -18.30 -6.36 10.13
N ALA A 67 -18.72 -5.21 9.60
CA ALA A 67 -20.06 -4.67 9.77
C ALA A 67 -21.13 -5.61 9.18
N MET A 68 -20.91 -6.09 7.95
CA MET A 68 -21.81 -7.05 7.29
C MET A 68 -21.91 -8.39 8.03
N ALA A 69 -20.85 -8.81 8.72
CA ALA A 69 -20.84 -10.05 9.52
C ALA A 69 -21.54 -9.89 10.87
N ALA A 70 -21.60 -8.67 11.41
CA ALA A 70 -22.25 -8.36 12.68
C ALA A 70 -23.78 -8.22 12.55
N GLU A 71 -24.26 -7.89 11.35
CA GLU A 71 -25.68 -7.68 11.09
C GLU A 71 -26.41 -9.00 10.76
N THR A 72 -27.61 -9.18 11.34
CA THR A 72 -28.46 -10.36 11.08
C THR A 72 -29.22 -10.24 9.75
N THR A 73 -29.46 -9.02 9.30
CA THR A 73 -30.11 -8.72 8.03
C THR A 73 -29.10 -8.09 7.09
N PRO A 74 -28.98 -8.55 5.84
CA PRO A 74 -28.03 -7.98 4.89
C PRO A 74 -28.42 -6.55 4.54
N ASP A 75 -27.52 -5.60 4.84
CA ASP A 75 -27.61 -4.22 4.35
C ASP A 75 -27.10 -4.15 2.89
N VAL A 76 -27.99 -3.71 2.00
CA VAL A 76 -27.73 -3.60 0.56
C VAL A 76 -26.71 -2.50 0.26
N ASP A 77 -26.74 -1.40 1.01
CA ASP A 77 -25.84 -0.27 0.80
C ASP A 77 -24.41 -0.65 1.24
N LEU A 78 -24.27 -1.40 2.33
CA LEU A 78 -22.96 -1.94 2.75
C LEU A 78 -22.40 -2.95 1.75
N GLN A 79 -23.26 -3.82 1.20
CA GLN A 79 -22.87 -4.77 0.15
C GLN A 79 -22.43 -4.07 -1.13
N GLU A 80 -23.13 -3.01 -1.52
CA GLU A 80 -22.79 -2.21 -2.69
C GLU A 80 -21.46 -1.48 -2.49
N ALA A 81 -21.29 -0.78 -1.36
CA ALA A 81 -20.04 -0.11 -1.03
C ALA A 81 -18.85 -1.08 -0.99
N TYR A 82 -19.05 -2.29 -0.47
CA TYR A 82 -18.03 -3.34 -0.47
C TYR A 82 -17.65 -3.75 -1.90
N ARG A 83 -18.64 -3.99 -2.77
CA ARG A 83 -18.42 -4.36 -4.17
C ARG A 83 -17.71 -3.27 -4.96
N GLU A 84 -18.15 -2.02 -4.84
CA GLU A 84 -17.53 -0.88 -5.52
C GLU A 84 -16.06 -0.71 -5.12
N ASN A 85 -15.77 -0.83 -3.83
CA ASN A 85 -14.40 -0.76 -3.34
C ASN A 85 -13.52 -1.90 -3.90
N LEU A 86 -14.07 -3.10 -4.17
CA LEU A 86 -13.30 -4.19 -4.81
C LEU A 86 -12.90 -3.82 -6.24
N GLU A 87 -13.81 -3.24 -7.02
CA GLU A 87 -13.52 -2.78 -8.38
C GLU A 87 -12.46 -1.68 -8.37
N VAL A 88 -12.56 -0.73 -7.43
CA VAL A 88 -11.57 0.35 -7.27
C VAL A 88 -10.21 -0.21 -6.88
N ILE A 89 -10.14 -1.13 -5.92
CA ILE A 89 -8.89 -1.80 -5.52
C ILE A 89 -8.26 -2.49 -6.72
N GLY A 90 -9.02 -3.31 -7.46
CA GLY A 90 -8.54 -3.99 -8.66
C GLY A 90 -7.99 -3.03 -9.71
N SER A 91 -8.68 -1.91 -9.94
CA SER A 91 -8.19 -0.87 -10.86
C SER A 91 -6.88 -0.23 -10.40
N GLN A 92 -6.68 -0.04 -9.09
CA GLN A 92 -5.49 0.60 -8.54
C GLN A 92 -4.28 -0.35 -8.57
N GLU A 93 -4.48 -1.64 -8.29
CA GLU A 93 -3.44 -2.67 -8.41
C GLU A 93 -2.96 -2.79 -9.86
N GLU A 94 -3.88 -2.86 -10.82
CA GLU A 94 -3.55 -2.89 -12.24
C GLU A 94 -2.79 -1.65 -12.69
N ARG A 95 -3.14 -0.46 -12.16
CA ARG A 95 -2.41 0.78 -12.46
C ARG A 95 -0.97 0.72 -11.98
N ILE A 96 -0.71 0.17 -10.79
CA ILE A 96 0.65 -0.01 -10.29
C ILE A 96 1.43 -0.93 -11.22
N VAL A 97 0.83 -2.04 -11.67
CA VAL A 97 1.47 -2.96 -12.63
C VAL A 97 1.76 -2.25 -13.96
N MET A 98 0.81 -1.48 -14.48
CA MET A 98 0.95 -0.70 -15.70
C MET A 98 2.13 0.29 -15.60
N LEU A 99 2.20 1.05 -14.50
CA LEU A 99 3.24 2.04 -14.25
C LEU A 99 4.63 1.38 -14.11
N ARG A 100 4.71 0.23 -13.44
CA ARG A 100 5.96 -0.55 -13.33
C ARG A 100 6.42 -1.07 -14.70
N LYS A 101 5.53 -1.65 -15.50
CA LYS A 101 5.83 -2.11 -16.85
C LYS A 101 6.24 -0.96 -17.78
N ALA A 102 5.58 0.20 -17.66
CA ALA A 102 5.94 1.38 -18.41
C ALA A 102 7.35 1.87 -18.03
N LEU A 103 7.71 1.78 -16.75
CA LEU A 103 9.05 2.12 -16.27
C LEU A 103 10.12 1.16 -16.79
N GLU A 104 9.85 -0.15 -16.74
CA GLU A 104 10.71 -1.19 -17.32
C GLU A 104 10.94 -0.96 -18.82
N ALA A 105 9.87 -0.70 -19.58
CA ALA A 105 9.94 -0.43 -21.02
C ALA A 105 10.78 0.81 -21.37
N ARG A 106 10.89 1.78 -20.46
CA ARG A 106 11.69 2.99 -20.62
C ARG A 106 13.18 2.82 -20.30
N GLY A 107 13.63 1.60 -20.04
CA GLY A 107 15.03 1.31 -19.76
C GLY A 107 15.37 1.38 -18.28
N ALA A 108 14.40 1.29 -17.37
CA ALA A 108 14.66 1.00 -15.96
C ALA A 108 15.02 -0.49 -15.75
N ALA A 109 15.90 -1.02 -16.59
CA ALA A 109 16.90 -2.00 -16.17
C ALA A 109 18.09 -1.26 -15.52
N VAL A 110 17.83 -0.23 -14.71
CA VAL A 110 18.81 0.36 -13.79
C VAL A 110 18.85 -0.54 -12.55
N ALA A 111 19.23 -1.80 -12.77
CA ALA A 111 19.36 -2.81 -11.72
C ALA A 111 20.55 -2.52 -10.78
N ASP A 112 21.39 -1.53 -11.10
CA ASP A 112 22.63 -1.23 -10.36
C ASP A 112 22.60 0.06 -9.52
N ASN A 113 21.48 0.79 -9.44
CA ASN A 113 21.42 2.00 -8.61
C ASN A 113 20.61 1.76 -7.32
N PRO A 114 21.26 1.76 -6.14
CA PRO A 114 20.65 1.44 -4.85
C PRO A 114 19.50 2.37 -4.44
N HIS A 115 19.31 3.51 -5.11
CA HIS A 115 18.20 4.44 -4.85
C HIS A 115 16.89 4.08 -5.56
N TYR A 116 16.90 3.12 -6.50
CA TYR A 116 15.72 2.66 -7.24
C TYR A 116 15.35 1.20 -6.94
N GLN A 117 16.04 0.57 -5.99
CA GLN A 117 15.57 -0.67 -5.38
C GLN A 117 14.29 -0.34 -4.61
N VAL A 118 13.16 -0.51 -5.29
CA VAL A 118 11.87 -0.68 -4.64
C VAL A 118 12.01 -1.96 -3.81
N HIS A 119 12.46 -1.81 -2.56
CA HIS A 119 12.44 -2.87 -1.57
C HIS A 119 10.98 -3.26 -1.37
N ILE A 120 10.51 -4.22 -2.17
CA ILE A 120 9.40 -5.06 -1.77
C ILE A 120 10.00 -5.93 -0.67
N HIS A 121 9.84 -5.52 0.59
CA HIS A 121 10.05 -6.43 1.70
C HIS A 121 8.92 -7.47 1.64
N PRO A 122 9.19 -8.76 1.36
CA PRO A 122 8.25 -9.80 1.74
C PRO A 122 8.31 -9.89 3.27
N SER A 123 7.49 -9.10 3.96
CA SER A 123 7.25 -9.37 5.36
C SER A 123 6.58 -10.73 5.47
N SER A 124 7.29 -11.62 6.17
CA SER A 124 6.77 -12.81 6.84
C SER A 124 6.48 -14.03 5.97
N LEU A 125 7.52 -14.81 5.67
CA LEU A 125 7.42 -16.27 5.73
C LEU A 125 8.72 -16.85 6.34
N LEU A 126 8.52 -17.72 7.35
CA LEU A 126 9.48 -18.47 8.17
C LEU A 126 10.04 -17.79 9.43
N ALA A 127 9.29 -17.92 10.53
CA ALA A 127 9.84 -18.49 11.76
C ALA A 127 8.76 -19.35 12.42
N THR A 128 8.89 -20.67 12.27
CA THR A 128 8.13 -21.70 12.99
C THR A 128 8.52 -21.72 14.48
N PRO A 129 7.63 -22.23 15.37
CA PRO A 129 7.82 -22.21 16.82
C PRO A 129 8.75 -23.33 17.28
N SER A 130 9.60 -23.07 18.28
CA SER A 130 10.34 -24.12 18.99
C SER A 130 10.56 -23.75 20.46
N GLU A 131 9.64 -24.25 21.28
CA GLU A 131 9.82 -24.93 22.57
C GLU A 131 10.89 -24.53 23.60
N VAL A 132 10.38 -24.32 24.84
CA VAL A 132 10.90 -24.59 26.20
C VAL A 132 12.35 -24.24 26.56
N ALA A 133 12.48 -23.32 27.52
CA ALA A 133 13.18 -23.59 28.79
C ALA A 133 12.89 -22.50 29.85
N ALA A 134 12.13 -22.85 30.88
CA ALA A 134 12.30 -22.24 32.21
C ALA A 134 13.56 -22.85 32.87
N PRO A 135 14.23 -22.16 33.81
CA PRO A 135 13.79 -22.29 35.20
C PRO A 135 13.91 -21.02 36.07
N ALA A 136 13.23 -21.12 37.20
CA ALA A 136 13.05 -20.14 38.25
C ALA A 136 14.30 -19.81 39.09
N SER A 137 14.34 -18.58 39.62
CA SER A 137 14.78 -18.22 40.99
C SER A 137 14.76 -16.70 41.14
N ARG A 138 14.55 -16.08 42.30
CA ARG A 138 13.92 -16.36 43.60
C ARG A 138 14.11 -15.05 44.38
N ASN A 139 13.08 -14.61 45.10
CA ASN A 139 13.09 -13.65 46.21
C ASN A 139 13.35 -12.15 45.96
N GLY A 140 12.35 -11.36 46.37
CA GLY A 140 12.44 -9.91 46.61
C GLY A 140 11.11 -9.36 47.14
N ARG A 141 10.82 -9.64 48.41
CA ARG A 141 9.65 -9.24 49.20
C ARG A 141 9.72 -7.75 49.61
N VAL A 142 8.55 -7.15 49.87
CA VAL A 142 8.19 -5.98 50.73
C VAL A 142 7.34 -4.96 49.91
N HIS A 143 6.00 -4.99 50.02
CA HIS A 143 5.13 -4.24 50.96
C HIS A 143 5.11 -2.73 50.70
N GLU A 144 4.00 -2.17 50.22
CA GLU A 144 3.20 -1.15 50.95
C GLU A 144 1.89 -0.85 50.19
N GLN A 145 0.86 -0.60 50.98
CA GLN A 145 -0.55 -0.45 50.66
C GLN A 145 -0.90 1.04 50.83
N THR A 146 -1.52 1.67 49.83
CA THR A 146 -2.49 2.76 50.04
C THR A 146 -3.49 2.82 48.88
N SER A 147 -4.75 2.49 49.19
CA SER A 147 -5.91 3.10 48.54
C SER A 147 -5.81 4.62 48.64
N ASN A 148 -6.30 5.33 47.63
CA ASN A 148 -7.16 6.50 47.82
C ASN A 148 -7.98 6.71 46.55
N GLU A 149 -9.29 6.58 46.74
CA GLU A 149 -10.35 7.05 45.86
C GLU A 149 -10.33 8.59 45.86
N ASP A 150 -10.59 9.21 44.72
CA ASP A 150 -11.19 10.54 44.68
C ASP A 150 -12.05 10.67 43.41
N GLU A 151 -13.35 10.52 43.61
CA GLU A 151 -14.39 11.04 42.75
C GLU A 151 -14.27 12.57 42.66
N SER A 152 -14.27 13.13 41.44
CA SER A 152 -14.77 14.49 41.24
C SER A 152 -15.28 14.67 39.82
N GLY A 153 -16.58 14.95 39.69
CA GLY A 153 -17.34 14.91 38.45
C GLY A 153 -17.64 16.24 37.76
N GLY A 154 -18.55 16.15 36.78
CA GLY A 154 -19.22 17.25 36.05
C GLY A 154 -18.58 17.57 34.68
N VAL A 155 -19.27 17.90 33.59
CA VAL A 155 -20.67 18.29 33.33
C VAL A 155 -21.01 18.01 31.85
N TYR A 156 -22.31 17.79 31.60
CA TYR A 156 -23.07 17.58 30.35
C TYR A 156 -22.87 18.59 29.21
N LEU A 157 -23.05 18.10 27.98
CA LEU A 157 -23.72 18.78 26.85
C LEU A 157 -24.66 17.79 26.15
#